data_AF-A0A1M3NFT6-F1
#
_entry.id   AF-A0A1M3NFT6-F1
#
_cell.length_a   1.000
_cell.length_b   1.000
_cell.length_c   1.000
_cell.angle_alpha   90.00
_cell.angle_beta   90.00
_cell.angle_gamma   90.00
#
_symmetry.space_group_name_H-M   'P 1'
#
loop_
_entity.id
_entity.type
_entity.pdbx_description
1 polymer ?
#
loop_
_entity_poly.entity_id
_entity_poly.type
_entity_poly.pdbx_seq_one_letter_code
_entity_poly.pdbx_strand_id
1 'polypeptide(L)'
;MKLGSMFSLRGPALASLLVAACAPIVGVTELEVVERAEPAPPVETAPDAAAHDDAAPSQVEKDAGDAGDAGVGDKRVFVTSTAFNGIMGGVAGVDARCIAAADREGLGGDWVAWISADGKNAIDRITHDGPYVRLDGARVVRDKSQLVSGVLTSPIDRTEKGETVTENPLVWTGTFMNGTFSTDCNNWSTSNALSFGAIGTLNRVDRLWTDNGGPGGGFRNWGCQTSARLYCFEL
;
A
#
# COMPACT_ATOMS: atom_id res chain seq x y z
N MET A 1 23.11 -12.79 -72.67
CA MET A 1 22.60 -13.97 -73.41
C MET A 1 21.66 -14.75 -72.50
N LYS A 2 20.41 -14.95 -72.96
CA LYS A 2 19.35 -15.91 -72.55
C LYS A 2 18.99 -16.04 -71.05
N LEU A 3 17.81 -15.59 -70.62
CA LEU A 3 16.47 -16.24 -70.70
C LEU A 3 16.28 -17.43 -69.74
N GLY A 4 15.21 -17.38 -68.94
CA GLY A 4 14.46 -18.60 -68.60
C GLY A 4 13.88 -18.67 -67.19
N SER A 5 12.68 -18.10 -66.99
CA SER A 5 11.77 -18.38 -65.87
C SER A 5 11.45 -19.87 -65.72
N MET A 6 11.21 -20.32 -64.48
CA MET A 6 10.16 -21.30 -64.18
C MET A 6 9.45 -20.95 -62.87
N PHE A 7 8.20 -20.49 -63.03
CA PHE A 7 7.13 -20.55 -62.04
C PHE A 7 6.79 -22.02 -61.74
N SER A 8 6.58 -22.39 -60.48
CA SER A 8 5.47 -23.31 -60.13
C SER A 8 5.20 -23.32 -58.62
N LEU A 9 3.94 -23.04 -58.30
CA LEU A 9 3.33 -23.09 -56.97
C LEU A 9 3.40 -24.52 -56.38
N ARG A 10 3.53 -24.62 -55.05
CA ARG A 10 2.71 -25.51 -54.18
C ARG A 10 3.03 -25.27 -52.71
N GLY A 11 2.11 -24.59 -52.01
CA GLY A 11 1.86 -24.86 -50.59
C GLY A 11 1.12 -26.20 -50.42
N PRO A 12 0.98 -26.72 -49.18
CA PRO A 12 0.17 -26.02 -48.19
C PRO A 12 0.79 -25.93 -46.78
N ALA A 13 0.22 -24.98 -46.04
CA ALA A 13 0.40 -24.78 -44.61
C ALA A 13 -0.15 -25.96 -43.80
N LEU A 14 0.53 -26.32 -42.71
CA LEU A 14 -0.03 -27.10 -41.61
C LEU A 14 0.25 -26.36 -40.30
N ALA A 15 -0.70 -25.50 -39.94
CA ALA A 15 -0.86 -25.00 -38.57
C ALA A 15 -1.48 -26.12 -37.73
N SER A 16 -0.73 -26.67 -36.77
CA SER A 16 -1.30 -27.52 -35.72
C SER A 16 -1.64 -26.66 -34.51
N LEU A 17 -2.88 -26.20 -34.49
CA LEU A 17 -3.54 -25.58 -33.35
C LEU A 17 -3.97 -26.72 -32.40
N LEU A 18 -3.37 -26.82 -31.21
CA LEU A 18 -3.94 -27.67 -30.16
C LEU A 18 -5.21 -26.99 -29.63
N VAL A 19 -6.37 -27.49 -30.06
CA VAL A 19 -7.66 -27.17 -29.46
C VAL A 19 -7.81 -28.05 -28.22
N ALA A 20 -7.71 -27.44 -27.03
CA ALA A 20 -8.10 -28.09 -25.79
C ALA A 20 -9.62 -28.30 -25.80
N ALA A 21 -10.04 -29.56 -25.90
CA ALA A 21 -11.43 -29.95 -25.76
C ALA A 21 -11.89 -29.69 -24.32
N CYS A 22 -12.76 -28.70 -24.14
CA CYS A 22 -13.51 -28.49 -22.92
C CYS A 22 -14.73 -29.43 -22.97
N ALA A 23 -14.70 -30.51 -22.18
CA ALA A 23 -15.87 -31.37 -21.99
C ALA A 23 -16.80 -30.71 -20.95
N PRO A 24 -18.10 -30.50 -21.24
CA PRO A 24 -19.03 -30.02 -20.23
C PRO A 24 -19.37 -31.16 -19.26
N ILE A 25 -19.05 -30.97 -17.98
CA ILE A 25 -19.56 -31.83 -16.91
C ILE A 25 -21.03 -31.44 -16.71
N VAL A 26 -21.92 -32.22 -17.32
CA VAL A 26 -23.35 -32.20 -17.06
C VAL A 26 -23.59 -32.97 -15.77
N GLY A 27 -24.07 -32.30 -14.72
CA GLY A 27 -24.46 -33.00 -13.50
C GLY A 27 -24.22 -32.22 -12.21
N VAL A 28 -24.92 -31.11 -12.03
CA VAL A 28 -25.27 -30.64 -10.69
C VAL A 28 -26.74 -30.28 -10.72
N THR A 29 -27.55 -31.21 -10.23
CA THR A 29 -28.94 -31.00 -9.86
C THR A 29 -29.01 -29.95 -8.75
N GLU A 30 -30.03 -29.10 -8.84
CA GLU A 30 -30.30 -27.95 -7.99
C GLU A 30 -30.08 -28.24 -6.49
N LEU A 31 -29.29 -27.39 -5.83
CA LEU A 31 -29.20 -27.35 -4.38
C LEU A 31 -30.36 -26.47 -3.89
N GLU A 32 -31.42 -27.09 -3.36
CA GLU A 32 -32.53 -26.37 -2.73
C GLU A 32 -32.01 -25.57 -1.52
N VAL A 33 -32.08 -24.25 -1.61
CA VAL A 33 -31.83 -23.35 -0.48
C VAL A 33 -33.08 -23.35 0.40
N VAL A 34 -33.06 -24.13 1.47
CA VAL A 34 -34.06 -24.03 2.54
C VAL A 34 -33.74 -22.78 3.37
N GLU A 35 -34.40 -21.67 3.03
CA GLU A 35 -34.36 -20.43 3.79
C GLU A 35 -35.00 -20.66 5.17
N ARG A 36 -34.18 -20.82 6.21
CA ARG A 36 -34.64 -20.76 7.59
C ARG A 36 -34.65 -19.29 8.02
N ALA A 37 -35.84 -18.70 8.02
CA ALA A 37 -36.11 -17.45 8.71
C ALA A 37 -35.85 -17.65 10.22
N GLU A 38 -34.81 -16.98 10.73
CA GLU A 38 -34.57 -16.89 12.16
C GLU A 38 -35.59 -15.91 12.79
N PRO A 39 -36.28 -16.29 13.88
CA PRO A 39 -37.24 -15.42 14.54
C PRO A 39 -36.53 -14.26 15.24
N ALA A 40 -37.09 -13.06 15.08
CA ALA A 40 -36.63 -11.84 15.75
C ALA A 40 -36.64 -12.00 17.29
N PRO A 41 -35.67 -11.42 18.01
CA PRO A 41 -35.67 -11.42 19.47
C PRO A 41 -36.88 -10.64 20.01
N PRO A 42 -37.43 -11.04 21.18
CA PRO A 42 -38.58 -10.38 21.79
C PRO A 42 -38.22 -8.98 22.27
N VAL A 43 -39.11 -8.04 21.96
CA VAL A 43 -39.13 -6.67 22.47
C VAL A 43 -39.54 -6.71 23.95
N GLU A 44 -38.62 -6.48 24.87
CA GLU A 44 -38.95 -6.25 26.28
C GLU A 44 -39.24 -4.76 26.55
N THR A 45 -40.40 -4.55 27.14
CA THR A 45 -41.00 -3.26 27.52
C THR A 45 -40.35 -2.68 28.76
N ALA A 46 -40.02 -1.39 28.70
CA ALA A 46 -39.66 -0.57 29.85
C ALA A 46 -40.82 -0.42 30.85
N PRO A 47 -40.53 -0.17 32.14
CA PRO A 47 -41.37 0.64 32.99
C PRO A 47 -40.80 2.06 33.16
N ASP A 48 -41.75 2.99 33.11
CA ASP A 48 -41.63 4.43 33.25
C ASP A 48 -41.27 4.90 34.68
N ALA A 49 -40.70 6.11 34.70
CA ALA A 49 -40.78 7.16 35.71
C ALA A 49 -40.10 6.97 37.09
N ALA A 50 -39.10 7.81 37.38
CA ALA A 50 -39.37 9.07 38.09
C ALA A 50 -38.17 10.02 38.03
N ALA A 51 -38.48 11.30 37.87
CA ALA A 51 -37.62 12.48 37.81
C ALA A 51 -36.66 12.62 39.00
N HIS A 52 -35.60 13.43 38.84
CA HIS A 52 -35.27 14.55 39.75
C HIS A 52 -34.25 15.51 39.08
N ASP A 53 -34.69 16.76 39.02
CA ASP A 53 -33.98 18.05 39.11
C ASP A 53 -32.92 18.54 38.11
N ASP A 54 -33.15 19.81 37.77
CA ASP A 54 -32.46 20.71 36.86
C ASP A 54 -31.00 20.99 37.20
N ALA A 55 -30.10 20.80 36.23
CA ALA A 55 -28.91 21.65 36.04
C ALA A 55 -28.34 21.48 34.61
N ALA A 56 -28.40 22.53 33.80
CA ALA A 56 -27.64 22.65 32.56
C ALA A 56 -26.48 23.66 32.75
N PRO A 57 -25.43 23.63 31.93
CA PRO A 57 -24.66 22.47 31.50
C PRO A 57 -23.16 22.74 31.72
N SER A 58 -22.43 21.82 32.34
CA SER A 58 -20.95 21.83 32.28
C SER A 58 -20.53 21.06 31.03
N GLN A 59 -19.98 21.79 30.06
CA GLN A 59 -19.28 21.23 28.92
C GLN A 59 -18.17 20.31 29.45
N VAL A 60 -18.37 19.00 29.38
CA VAL A 60 -17.25 18.07 29.42
C VAL A 60 -16.66 18.12 28.03
N GLU A 61 -15.69 19.01 27.83
CA GLU A 61 -14.77 18.94 26.71
C GLU A 61 -14.26 17.50 26.66
N LYS A 62 -14.68 16.77 25.62
CA LYS A 62 -14.01 15.52 25.26
C LYS A 62 -12.56 15.90 25.01
N ASP A 63 -11.71 15.45 25.90
CA ASP A 63 -10.26 15.51 25.79
C ASP A 63 -9.89 15.00 24.40
N ALA A 64 -9.65 15.95 23.49
CA ALA A 64 -9.13 15.69 22.17
C ALA A 64 -7.72 15.20 22.42
N GLY A 65 -7.54 13.87 22.34
CA GLY A 65 -6.24 13.26 22.48
C GLY A 65 -5.23 14.01 21.62
N ASP A 66 -4.22 14.54 22.30
CA ASP A 66 -2.97 15.13 21.81
C ASP A 66 -2.74 14.91 20.31
N ALA A 67 -3.41 15.72 19.49
CA ALA A 67 -2.98 15.97 18.13
C ALA A 67 -1.76 16.86 18.30
N GLY A 68 -0.61 16.21 18.52
CA GLY A 68 0.65 16.87 18.81
C GLY A 68 0.84 18.03 17.85
N ASP A 69 0.90 19.23 18.42
CA ASP A 69 1.30 20.46 17.73
C ASP A 69 2.54 20.13 16.91
N ALA A 70 2.41 20.18 15.58
CA ALA A 70 3.51 19.93 14.66
C ALA A 70 4.53 21.04 14.90
N GLY A 71 5.49 20.76 15.77
CA GLY A 71 6.42 21.74 16.28
C GLY A 71 7.31 22.24 15.14
N VAL A 72 7.80 23.47 15.27
CA VAL A 72 8.85 23.99 14.40
C VAL A 72 10.06 23.04 14.46
N GLY A 73 10.26 22.24 13.42
CA GLY A 73 11.32 21.23 13.34
C GLY A 73 10.85 19.79 13.09
N ASP A 74 9.54 19.52 13.19
CA ASP A 74 9.00 18.19 12.87
C ASP A 74 9.10 17.91 11.37
N LYS A 75 9.57 16.71 11.01
CA LYS A 75 9.58 16.24 9.62
C LYS A 75 8.28 15.56 9.27
N ARG A 76 7.87 15.69 8.02
CA ARG A 76 6.60 15.15 7.56
C ARG A 76 6.78 13.81 6.86
N VAL A 77 5.74 13.00 6.91
CA VAL A 77 5.63 11.76 6.14
C VAL A 77 4.22 11.61 5.59
N PHE A 78 4.10 11.17 4.35
CA PHE A 78 2.83 10.83 3.71
C PHE A 78 2.97 9.57 2.84
N VAL A 79 1.84 9.02 2.40
CA VAL A 79 1.79 7.97 1.37
C VAL A 79 1.27 8.54 0.05
N THR A 80 1.78 8.18 -1.12
CA THR A 80 1.28 8.76 -2.38
C THR A 80 -0.19 8.41 -2.64
N SER A 81 -0.98 9.40 -3.08
CA SER A 81 -2.37 9.21 -3.54
C SER A 81 -2.45 8.37 -4.82
N THR A 82 -1.39 8.38 -5.62
CA THR A 82 -1.21 7.52 -6.79
C THR A 82 -0.44 6.25 -6.42
N ALA A 83 -0.84 5.12 -7.01
CA ALA A 83 -0.12 3.86 -6.94
C ALA A 83 0.68 3.59 -8.22
N PHE A 84 1.79 2.86 -8.08
CA PHE A 84 2.76 2.59 -9.13
C PHE A 84 3.11 1.10 -9.16
N ASN A 85 3.52 0.62 -10.33
CA ASN A 85 4.19 -0.67 -10.45
C ASN A 85 5.71 -0.50 -10.24
N GLY A 86 6.45 -1.61 -10.29
CA GLY A 86 7.87 -1.65 -9.98
C GLY A 86 8.80 -0.97 -10.98
N ILE A 87 8.33 -0.53 -12.18
CA ILE A 87 9.18 0.17 -13.15
C ILE A 87 9.15 1.68 -12.93
N MET A 88 9.94 2.14 -11.97
CA MET A 88 9.96 3.54 -11.55
C MET A 88 11.18 4.32 -12.02
N GLY A 89 12.13 3.67 -12.71
CA GLY A 89 13.37 4.31 -13.16
C GLY A 89 14.45 4.30 -12.08
N GLY A 90 14.48 3.24 -11.27
CA GLY A 90 15.35 3.15 -10.12
C GLY A 90 14.97 4.11 -9.00
N VAL A 91 15.79 4.11 -7.94
CA VAL A 91 15.56 4.91 -6.73
C VAL A 91 15.33 6.39 -7.02
N ALA A 92 16.10 6.99 -7.94
CA ALA A 92 15.95 8.39 -8.31
C ALA A 92 14.55 8.69 -8.89
N GLY A 93 13.99 7.76 -9.67
CA GLY A 93 12.64 7.92 -10.18
C GLY A 93 11.56 7.69 -9.13
N VAL A 94 11.82 6.87 -8.10
CA VAL A 94 10.93 6.73 -6.95
C VAL A 94 10.91 8.03 -6.15
N ASP A 95 12.07 8.61 -5.87
CA ASP A 95 12.17 9.91 -5.17
C ASP A 95 11.49 11.04 -5.95
N ALA A 96 11.68 11.08 -7.27
CA ALA A 96 11.00 12.05 -8.13
C ALA A 96 9.46 11.98 -8.03
N ARG A 97 8.88 10.80 -7.74
CA ARG A 97 7.43 10.67 -7.51
C ARG A 97 7.02 11.26 -6.17
N CYS A 98 7.82 11.10 -5.12
CA CYS A 98 7.59 11.74 -3.83
C CYS A 98 7.68 13.27 -3.94
N ILE A 99 8.74 13.77 -4.58
CA ILE A 99 8.94 15.20 -4.82
C ILE A 99 7.77 15.77 -5.63
N ALA A 100 7.40 15.15 -6.75
CA ALA A 100 6.31 15.63 -7.59
C ALA A 100 4.94 15.57 -6.89
N ALA A 101 4.72 14.64 -5.96
CA ALA A 101 3.52 14.61 -5.13
C ALA A 101 3.49 15.78 -4.15
N ALA A 102 4.60 16.03 -3.44
CA ALA A 102 4.72 17.14 -2.50
C ALA A 102 4.63 18.52 -3.18
N ASP A 103 5.28 18.69 -4.33
CA ASP A 103 5.29 19.93 -5.10
C ASP A 103 3.90 20.33 -5.58
N ARG A 104 3.10 19.35 -6.00
CA ARG A 104 1.73 19.60 -6.48
C ARG A 104 0.82 20.18 -5.40
N GLU A 105 1.05 19.79 -4.15
CA GLU A 105 0.30 20.29 -2.99
C GLU A 105 1.02 21.46 -2.30
N GLY A 106 2.15 21.93 -2.85
CA GLY A 106 2.90 23.06 -2.32
C GLY A 106 3.52 22.79 -0.95
N LEU A 107 3.82 21.54 -0.61
CA LEU A 107 4.31 21.17 0.72
C LEU A 107 5.71 21.72 1.02
N GLY A 108 6.52 22.01 -0.02
CA GLY A 108 7.94 22.37 0.13
C GLY A 108 8.76 21.26 0.80
N GLY A 109 10.02 21.55 1.15
CA GLY A 109 10.93 20.56 1.75
C GLY A 109 11.56 19.60 0.73
N ASP A 110 12.55 18.83 1.19
CA ASP A 110 13.20 17.80 0.39
C ASP A 110 12.61 16.44 0.73
N TRP A 111 12.23 15.65 -0.28
CA TRP A 111 11.51 14.40 -0.09
C TRP A 111 12.23 13.20 -0.67
N VAL A 112 12.26 12.11 0.09
CA VAL A 112 12.75 10.81 -0.36
C VAL A 112 11.75 9.72 -0.06
N ALA A 113 11.76 8.67 -0.88
CA ALA A 113 10.97 7.49 -0.59
C ALA A 113 11.67 6.60 0.47
N TRP A 114 10.88 6.03 1.39
CA TRP A 114 11.31 4.87 2.19
C TRP A 114 11.36 3.65 1.29
N ILE A 115 12.51 3.45 0.66
CA ILE A 115 12.70 2.38 -0.30
C ILE A 115 14.14 1.88 -0.29
N SER A 116 14.34 0.57 -0.27
CA SER A 116 15.65 -0.03 -0.47
C SER A 116 15.85 -0.36 -1.94
N ALA A 117 17.09 -0.32 -2.41
CA ALA A 117 17.43 -0.80 -3.74
C ALA A 117 18.92 -1.08 -3.89
N ASP A 118 19.26 -2.03 -4.76
CA ASP A 118 20.65 -2.35 -5.14
C ASP A 118 21.56 -2.58 -3.91
N GLY A 119 21.07 -3.35 -2.94
CA GLY A 119 21.77 -3.65 -1.68
C GLY A 119 21.82 -2.50 -0.66
N LYS A 120 21.24 -1.33 -0.96
CA LYS A 120 21.20 -0.17 -0.04
C LYS A 120 19.92 -0.17 0.78
N ASN A 121 20.06 0.14 2.06
CA ASN A 121 18.96 0.11 3.02
C ASN A 121 18.10 1.37 2.95
N ALA A 122 16.80 1.24 3.19
CA ALA A 122 15.90 2.38 3.30
C ALA A 122 16.23 3.26 4.50
N ILE A 123 16.62 2.66 5.63
CA ILE A 123 16.93 3.42 6.86
C ILE A 123 18.11 4.39 6.70
N ASP A 124 19.06 4.08 5.81
CA ASP A 124 20.22 4.93 5.56
C ASP A 124 19.85 6.19 4.75
N ARG A 125 18.67 6.20 4.11
CA ARG A 125 18.16 7.32 3.32
C ARG A 125 17.51 8.40 4.17
N ILE A 126 17.03 8.03 5.35
CA ILE A 126 16.38 8.94 6.29
C ILE A 126 17.48 9.67 7.07
N THR A 127 17.86 10.88 6.70
CA THR A 127 18.99 11.58 7.32
C THR A 127 18.63 12.38 8.56
N HIS A 128 17.34 12.65 8.78
CA HIS A 128 16.86 13.34 9.98
C HIS A 128 16.52 12.32 11.08
N ASP A 129 16.82 12.69 12.34
CA ASP A 129 16.54 11.82 13.50
C ASP A 129 15.08 11.85 13.95
N GLY A 130 14.25 12.68 13.34
CA GLY A 130 12.83 12.85 13.68
C GLY A 130 12.59 13.98 14.69
N PRO A 131 11.35 14.13 15.17
CA PRO A 131 10.22 13.22 14.93
C PRO A 131 9.65 13.31 13.52
N TYR A 132 8.87 12.29 13.15
CA TYR A 132 8.06 12.29 11.93
C TYR A 132 6.57 12.34 12.26
N VAL A 133 5.86 13.25 11.60
CA VAL A 133 4.41 13.46 11.73
C VAL A 133 3.72 13.28 10.38
N ARG A 134 2.47 12.83 10.37
CA ARG A 134 1.62 12.90 9.19
C ARG A 134 1.24 14.34 8.89
N LEU A 135 0.68 14.58 7.70
CA LEU A 135 0.17 15.91 7.32
C LEU A 135 -1.03 16.39 8.15
N ASP A 136 -1.69 15.50 8.91
CA ASP A 136 -2.74 15.87 9.88
C ASP A 136 -2.21 16.09 11.31
N GLY A 137 -0.88 16.18 11.48
CA GLY A 137 -0.21 16.42 12.77
C GLY A 137 -0.02 15.17 13.63
N ALA A 138 -0.64 14.03 13.28
CA ALA A 138 -0.48 12.82 14.07
C ALA A 138 0.97 12.31 14.02
N ARG A 139 1.56 12.08 15.19
CA ARG A 139 2.92 11.53 15.33
C ARG A 139 2.97 10.09 14.80
N VAL A 140 3.90 9.84 13.87
CA VAL A 140 4.19 8.51 13.33
C VAL A 140 5.32 7.85 14.10
N VAL A 141 6.44 8.56 14.26
CA VAL A 141 7.55 8.15 15.11
C VAL A 141 8.11 9.34 15.88
N ARG A 142 8.59 9.05 17.09
CA ARG A 142 9.27 10.01 17.95
C ARG A 142 10.71 10.27 17.50
N ASP A 143 11.35 9.25 16.92
CA ASP A 143 12.70 9.33 16.37
C ASP A 143 12.94 8.24 15.30
N LYS A 144 14.00 8.40 14.50
CA LYS A 144 14.39 7.51 13.39
C LYS A 144 14.56 6.05 13.84
N SER A 145 14.99 5.81 15.07
CA SER A 145 15.21 4.44 15.58
C SER A 145 13.91 3.64 15.66
N GLN A 146 12.75 4.29 15.83
CA GLN A 146 11.45 3.62 15.86
C GLN A 146 11.03 3.04 14.50
N LEU A 147 11.53 3.59 13.39
CA LEU A 147 11.26 3.05 12.05
C LEU A 147 11.77 1.61 11.88
N VAL A 148 12.75 1.19 12.70
CA VAL A 148 13.40 -0.13 12.57
C VAL A 148 13.35 -0.98 13.83
N SER A 149 13.05 -0.38 15.00
CA SER A 149 13.05 -1.10 16.28
C SER A 149 11.67 -1.65 16.66
N GLY A 150 10.56 -1.03 16.22
CA GLY A 150 9.27 -1.31 16.82
C GLY A 150 8.02 -0.87 16.06
N VAL A 151 7.01 -0.48 16.83
CA VAL A 151 5.65 -0.13 16.39
C VAL A 151 5.57 1.38 16.22
N LEU A 152 5.01 1.83 15.10
CA LEU A 152 4.69 3.24 14.85
C LEU A 152 3.63 3.73 15.83
N THR A 153 3.67 5.00 16.23
CA THR A 153 2.62 5.61 17.05
C THR A 153 1.31 5.73 16.27
N SER A 154 1.41 6.07 14.99
CA SER A 154 0.29 6.17 14.05
C SER A 154 0.66 5.52 12.71
N PRO A 155 -0.31 4.96 11.96
CA PRO A 155 -0.05 4.44 10.61
C PRO A 155 0.34 5.58 9.65
N ILE A 156 0.90 5.26 8.49
CA ILE A 156 1.22 6.25 7.43
C ILE A 156 0.17 6.11 6.32
N ASP A 157 -1.06 6.51 6.61
CA ASP A 157 -2.26 6.29 5.79
C ASP A 157 -2.86 7.57 5.20
N ARG A 158 -2.16 8.70 5.35
CA ARG A 158 -2.58 10.02 4.82
C ARG A 158 -1.81 10.34 3.54
N THR A 159 -2.52 10.80 2.52
CA THR A 159 -1.92 11.18 1.25
C THR A 159 -1.20 12.52 1.31
N GLU A 160 -0.48 12.90 0.25
CA GLU A 160 0.06 14.27 0.10
C GLU A 160 -1.01 15.36 0.20
N LYS A 161 -2.29 15.01 -0.01
CA LYS A 161 -3.46 15.89 0.10
C LYS A 161 -4.07 15.93 1.50
N GLY A 162 -3.52 15.15 2.44
CA GLY A 162 -4.08 14.95 3.79
C GLY A 162 -5.27 13.99 3.83
N GLU A 163 -5.63 13.34 2.72
CA GLU A 163 -6.76 12.42 2.65
C GLU A 163 -6.41 11.04 3.22
N THR A 164 -7.36 10.37 3.86
CA THR A 164 -7.18 8.97 4.29
C THR A 164 -7.26 8.03 3.09
N VAL A 165 -6.29 7.14 2.93
CA VAL A 165 -6.41 6.05 1.96
C VAL A 165 -7.32 4.95 2.51
N THR A 166 -8.43 4.68 1.80
CA THR A 166 -9.41 3.64 2.17
C THR A 166 -9.32 2.38 1.30
N GLU A 167 -8.56 2.43 0.21
CA GLU A 167 -8.44 1.36 -0.78
C GLU A 167 -6.97 1.05 -1.09
N ASN A 168 -6.71 -0.21 -1.47
CA ASN A 168 -5.38 -0.73 -1.80
C ASN A 168 -4.29 -0.26 -0.81
N PRO A 169 -4.13 -0.95 0.33
CA PRO A 169 -3.24 -0.50 1.38
C PRO A 169 -1.75 -0.81 1.10
N LEU A 170 -1.42 -1.32 -0.08
CA LEU A 170 -0.08 -1.79 -0.41
C LEU A 170 0.87 -0.62 -0.68
N VAL A 171 2.09 -0.72 -0.16
CA VAL A 171 3.16 0.28 -0.35
C VAL A 171 4.46 -0.42 -0.73
N TRP A 172 5.10 -0.03 -1.83
CA TRP A 172 6.41 -0.55 -2.20
C TRP A 172 7.47 -0.07 -1.22
N THR A 173 8.29 -0.99 -0.71
CA THR A 173 9.40 -0.65 0.20
C THR A 173 10.69 -1.34 -0.19
N GLY A 174 10.64 -2.56 -0.74
CA GLY A 174 11.82 -3.40 -0.94
C GLY A 174 12.63 -3.61 0.33
N THR A 175 12.04 -3.45 1.52
CA THR A 175 12.75 -3.28 2.78
C THR A 175 12.22 -4.26 3.81
N PHE A 176 13.11 -4.98 4.49
CA PHE A 176 12.75 -5.84 5.62
C PHE A 176 12.29 -5.03 6.83
N MET A 177 11.63 -5.70 7.77
CA MET A 177 11.13 -5.14 9.02
C MET A 177 12.15 -4.36 9.88
N ASN A 178 13.44 -4.59 9.70
CA ASN A 178 14.53 -3.91 10.41
C ASN A 178 15.13 -2.73 9.61
N GLY A 179 14.46 -2.30 8.53
CA GLY A 179 14.91 -1.20 7.66
C GLY A 179 16.00 -1.57 6.65
N THR A 180 16.41 -2.84 6.59
CA THR A 180 17.47 -3.30 5.68
C THR A 180 16.94 -3.75 4.33
N PHE A 181 17.83 -3.80 3.34
CA PHE A 181 17.52 -4.19 1.97
C PHE A 181 16.86 -5.57 1.87
N SER A 182 15.77 -5.63 1.09
CA SER A 182 15.07 -6.84 0.65
C SER A 182 14.90 -6.79 -0.88
N THR A 183 14.02 -7.61 -1.45
CA THR A 183 13.81 -7.68 -2.91
C THR A 183 13.16 -6.39 -3.43
N ASP A 184 13.64 -5.85 -4.56
CA ASP A 184 13.42 -4.45 -4.96
C ASP A 184 12.99 -4.27 -6.43
N CYS A 185 12.36 -5.26 -7.06
CA CYS A 185 11.96 -5.18 -8.47
C CYS A 185 13.11 -4.86 -9.43
N ASN A 186 14.24 -5.56 -9.25
CA ASN A 186 15.49 -5.35 -9.99
C ASN A 186 15.90 -3.88 -9.97
N ASN A 187 16.05 -3.30 -8.77
CA ASN A 187 16.28 -1.87 -8.58
C ASN A 187 15.20 -1.02 -9.27
N TRP A 188 13.93 -1.33 -9.00
CA TRP A 188 12.76 -0.58 -9.46
C TRP A 188 12.77 -0.29 -10.97
N SER A 189 13.19 -1.28 -11.76
CA SER A 189 13.38 -1.19 -13.21
C SER A 189 12.47 -2.10 -14.01
N THR A 190 11.65 -2.93 -13.35
CA THR A 190 10.75 -3.88 -14.01
C THR A 190 9.37 -3.87 -13.41
N SER A 191 8.36 -4.12 -14.25
CA SER A 191 6.98 -4.40 -13.87
C SER A 191 6.59 -5.85 -14.17
N ASN A 192 7.57 -6.75 -14.33
CA ASN A 192 7.34 -8.15 -14.66
C ASN A 192 6.69 -8.90 -13.48
N ALA A 193 5.70 -9.75 -13.76
CA ALA A 193 4.97 -10.47 -12.73
C ALA A 193 5.70 -11.63 -12.04
N LEU A 194 6.82 -12.05 -12.61
CA LEU A 194 7.72 -13.07 -12.09
C LEU A 194 9.00 -12.45 -11.48
N SER A 195 9.12 -11.12 -11.52
CA SER A 195 10.06 -10.38 -10.68
C SER A 195 9.32 -9.89 -9.45
N PHE A 196 10.02 -9.77 -8.32
CA PHE A 196 9.36 -9.50 -7.05
C PHE A 196 9.95 -8.29 -6.33
N GLY A 197 9.13 -7.70 -5.45
CA GLY A 197 9.55 -6.68 -4.50
C GLY A 197 8.85 -6.87 -3.15
N ALA A 198 9.48 -6.38 -2.08
CA ALA A 198 8.84 -6.34 -0.77
C ALA A 198 7.86 -5.16 -0.68
N ILE A 199 6.73 -5.41 -0.01
CA ILE A 199 5.63 -4.46 0.17
C ILE A 199 5.29 -4.36 1.65
N GLY A 200 5.04 -3.14 2.11
CA GLY A 200 4.44 -2.83 3.39
C GLY A 200 2.95 -2.53 3.28
N THR A 201 2.31 -2.22 4.41
CA THR A 201 0.86 -1.92 4.46
C THR A 201 0.59 -0.64 5.24
N LEU A 202 -0.01 0.35 4.57
CA LEU A 202 -0.11 1.75 5.06
C LEU A 202 -0.91 1.93 6.35
N ASN A 203 -1.87 1.05 6.63
CA ASN A 203 -2.70 1.12 7.84
C ASN A 203 -2.16 0.28 9.00
N ARG A 204 -0.93 -0.25 8.88
CA ARG A 204 -0.26 -0.98 9.94
C ARG A 204 0.65 -0.06 10.73
N VAL A 205 0.69 -0.32 12.04
CA VAL A 205 1.65 0.31 12.95
C VAL A 205 2.73 -0.67 13.39
N ASP A 206 2.47 -1.97 13.34
CA ASP A 206 3.49 -2.97 13.57
C ASP A 206 4.43 -3.09 12.36
N ARG A 207 5.44 -3.96 12.46
CA ARG A 207 6.49 -4.13 11.43
C ARG A 207 5.96 -4.48 10.03
N LEU A 208 4.68 -4.86 9.90
CA LEU A 208 4.03 -5.06 8.61
C LEU A 208 3.83 -3.76 7.82
N TRP A 209 4.03 -2.59 8.44
CA TRP A 209 4.01 -1.31 7.75
C TRP A 209 5.07 -1.22 6.66
N THR A 210 6.24 -1.87 6.84
CA THR A 210 7.33 -1.91 5.87
C THR A 210 7.43 -3.24 5.11
N ASP A 211 7.12 -4.37 5.74
CA ASP A 211 7.18 -5.69 5.10
C ASP A 211 6.03 -6.57 5.60
N ASN A 212 5.02 -6.78 4.75
CA ASN A 212 3.84 -7.56 5.09
C ASN A 212 3.98 -9.07 4.83
N GLY A 213 5.14 -9.53 4.37
CA GLY A 213 5.42 -10.95 4.15
C GLY A 213 4.71 -11.59 2.95
N GLY A 214 4.17 -10.79 2.02
CA GLY A 214 3.62 -11.26 0.74
C GLY A 214 2.16 -11.72 0.77
N PRO A 215 1.60 -12.18 -0.37
CA PRO A 215 0.20 -12.60 -0.50
C PRO A 215 -0.13 -13.97 0.14
N GLY A 216 0.78 -14.55 0.92
CA GLY A 216 0.63 -15.90 1.49
C GLY A 216 1.03 -17.01 0.51
N GLY A 217 0.77 -18.28 0.87
CA GLY A 217 1.06 -19.43 0.01
C GLY A 217 2.54 -19.75 -0.20
N GLY A 218 3.43 -19.23 0.65
CA GLY A 218 4.89 -19.45 0.59
C GLY A 218 5.66 -18.34 -0.15
N PHE A 219 4.97 -17.37 -0.76
CA PHE A 219 5.61 -16.21 -1.39
C PHE A 219 5.72 -15.06 -0.40
N ARG A 220 6.94 -14.60 -0.15
CA ARG A 220 7.20 -13.47 0.76
C ARG A 220 7.10 -12.09 0.11
N ASN A 221 6.99 -12.05 -1.22
CA ASN A 221 7.08 -10.82 -2.01
C ASN A 221 5.96 -10.74 -3.04
N TRP A 222 5.75 -9.55 -3.57
CA TRP A 222 4.72 -9.25 -4.57
C TRP A 222 5.32 -9.10 -5.94
N GLY A 223 4.62 -9.58 -6.97
CA GLY A 223 5.06 -9.39 -8.35
C GLY A 223 5.16 -7.91 -8.71
N CYS A 224 6.17 -7.52 -9.47
CA CYS A 224 6.45 -6.11 -9.75
C CYS A 224 5.42 -5.41 -10.64
N GLN A 225 4.50 -6.15 -11.25
CA GLN A 225 3.32 -5.61 -11.91
C GLN A 225 2.29 -5.03 -10.92
N THR A 226 2.36 -5.44 -9.65
CA THR A 226 1.44 -5.00 -8.59
C THR A 226 1.44 -3.49 -8.48
N SER A 227 0.24 -2.90 -8.39
CA SER A 227 0.08 -1.46 -8.15
C SER A 227 0.12 -1.20 -6.64
N ALA A 228 1.12 -0.45 -6.17
CA ALA A 228 1.28 -0.08 -4.77
C ALA A 228 1.82 1.35 -4.64
N ARG A 229 1.54 1.99 -3.50
CA ARG A 229 1.90 3.38 -3.22
C ARG A 229 3.35 3.50 -2.76
N LEU A 230 3.78 4.72 -2.43
CA LEU A 230 5.10 5.01 -1.86
C LEU A 230 4.95 5.77 -0.54
N TYR A 231 5.76 5.45 0.47
CA TYR A 231 5.93 6.36 1.62
C TYR A 231 6.98 7.40 1.29
N CYS A 232 6.65 8.66 1.50
CA CYS A 232 7.50 9.82 1.22
C CYS A 232 7.83 10.53 2.52
N PHE A 233 9.12 10.56 2.85
CA PHE A 233 9.67 11.17 4.06
C PHE A 233 10.38 12.47 3.71
N GLU A 234 10.12 13.50 4.50
CA GLU A 234 10.86 14.76 4.43
C GLU A 234 12.25 14.62 5.07
N LEU A 235 13.26 15.26 4.49
CA LEU A 235 14.63 15.33 5.00
C LEU A 235 14.92 16.62 5.76
#